data_AF-A0A7W4XVA8-F1
#
_entry.id   AF-A0A7W4XVA8-F1
#
_cell.length_a   1.000
_cell.length_b   1.000
_cell.length_c   1.000
_cell.angle_alpha   90.00
_cell.angle_beta   90.00
_cell.angle_gamma   90.00
#
_symmetry.space_group_name_H-M   'P 1'
#
loop_
_entity.id
_entity.type
_entity.pdbx_description
1 polymer ?
#
loop_
_entity_poly.entity_id
_entity_poly.type
_entity_poly.pdbx_seq_one_letter_code
_entity_poly.pdbx_strand_id
1 'polypeptide(L)'
;MTDQPRRTAGELVDELTSDTAELVRLEVRRGQRELLAKAREASRGAALLGGAAVLGGLAAGTSAAFTVRFLGKVLPPSGAALAATLLYAGGAAALGASGLAEIKRVGSIWPEETIASVRDDVRAARRSS
;
A
#
# COMPACT_ATOMS: atom_id res chain seq x y z
N MET A 1 -16.11 -20.23 -66.50
CA MET A 1 -16.78 -19.25 -65.63
C MET A 1 -17.34 -20.01 -64.43
N THR A 2 -16.55 -20.18 -63.37
CA THR A 2 -17.02 -20.76 -62.11
C THR A 2 -16.78 -19.76 -60.99
N ASP A 3 -17.85 -19.61 -60.22
CA ASP A 3 -18.21 -18.65 -59.20
C ASP A 3 -17.12 -18.46 -58.12
N GLN A 4 -16.71 -17.21 -57.88
CA GLN A 4 -15.87 -16.82 -56.74
C GLN A 4 -16.80 -16.42 -55.59
N PRO A 5 -16.80 -17.11 -54.45
CA PRO A 5 -17.65 -16.75 -53.31
C PRO A 5 -17.19 -15.39 -52.76
N ARG A 6 -18.05 -14.37 -52.90
CA ARG A 6 -17.84 -13.06 -52.28
C ARG A 6 -17.84 -13.25 -50.77
N ARG A 7 -16.68 -13.10 -50.12
CA ARG A 7 -16.60 -12.94 -48.67
C ARG A 7 -17.55 -11.81 -48.24
N THR A 8 -18.50 -12.15 -47.39
CA THR A 8 -19.49 -11.22 -46.89
C THR A 8 -18.87 -10.31 -45.83
N ALA A 9 -19.26 -9.03 -45.80
CA ALA A 9 -18.76 -8.05 -44.83
C ALA A 9 -18.91 -8.50 -43.35
N GLY A 10 -19.85 -9.41 -43.05
CA GLY A 10 -20.02 -10.01 -41.73
C GLY A 10 -18.86 -10.93 -41.31
N GLU A 11 -18.18 -11.58 -42.25
CA GLU A 11 -17.09 -12.53 -41.97
C GLU A 11 -15.80 -11.82 -41.51
N LEU A 12 -15.54 -10.61 -42.05
CA LEU A 12 -14.41 -9.75 -41.65
C LEU A 12 -14.63 -9.08 -40.28
N VAL A 13 -15.88 -8.79 -39.92
CA VAL A 13 -16.23 -8.23 -38.61
C VAL A 13 -16.11 -9.28 -37.51
N ASP A 14 -16.44 -10.54 -37.82
CA ASP A 14 -16.32 -11.66 -36.88
C ASP A 14 -14.85 -12.00 -36.59
N GLU A 15 -13.98 -11.96 -37.60
CA GLU A 15 -12.53 -12.20 -37.47
C GLU A 15 -11.84 -11.11 -36.62
N LEU A 16 -12.15 -9.82 -36.86
CA LEU A 16 -11.63 -8.70 -36.05
C LEU A 16 -12.14 -8.72 -34.60
N THR A 17 -13.38 -9.17 -34.38
CA THR A 17 -13.96 -9.32 -33.04
C THR A 17 -13.32 -10.49 -32.30
N SER A 18 -13.02 -11.59 -33.00
CA SER A 18 -12.31 -12.75 -32.46
C SER A 18 -10.87 -12.38 -32.05
N ASP A 19 -10.12 -11.69 -32.91
CA ASP A 19 -8.75 -11.26 -32.62
C ASP A 19 -8.67 -10.30 -31.43
N THR A 20 -9.60 -9.34 -31.36
CA THR A 20 -9.67 -8.39 -30.24
C THR A 20 -10.00 -9.10 -28.94
N ALA A 21 -10.90 -10.09 -28.97
CA ALA A 21 -11.24 -10.90 -27.79
C ALA A 21 -10.05 -11.75 -27.32
N GLU A 22 -9.22 -12.26 -28.22
CA GLU A 22 -7.99 -12.98 -27.89
C GLU A 22 -6.95 -12.04 -27.25
N LEU A 23 -6.77 -10.85 -27.81
CA LEU A 23 -5.82 -9.84 -27.30
C LEU A 23 -6.19 -9.36 -25.90
N VAL A 24 -7.49 -9.10 -25.64
CA VAL A 24 -7.98 -8.75 -24.30
C VAL A 24 -7.70 -9.89 -23.31
N ARG A 25 -7.94 -11.14 -23.68
CA ARG A 25 -7.63 -12.30 -22.82
C ARG A 25 -6.13 -12.41 -22.53
N LEU A 26 -5.28 -12.12 -23.51
CA LEU A 26 -3.83 -12.11 -23.34
C LEU A 26 -3.39 -11.03 -22.36
N GLU A 27 -3.91 -9.81 -22.51
CA GLU A 27 -3.55 -8.67 -21.67
C GLU A 27 -4.04 -8.87 -20.23
N VAL A 28 -5.23 -9.47 -20.04
CA VAL A 28 -5.69 -9.89 -18.70
C VAL A 28 -4.73 -10.91 -18.09
N ARG A 29 -4.28 -11.93 -18.85
CA ARG A 29 -3.30 -12.91 -18.36
C ARG A 29 -1.92 -12.30 -18.09
N ARG A 30 -1.55 -11.24 -18.79
CA ARG A 30 -0.30 -10.48 -18.55
C ARG A 30 -0.42 -9.65 -17.28
N GLY A 31 -1.50 -8.89 -17.14
CA GLY A 31 -1.82 -8.10 -15.95
C GLY A 31 -1.91 -8.97 -14.71
N GLN A 32 -2.58 -10.13 -14.76
CA GLN A 32 -2.63 -11.09 -13.65
C GLN A 32 -1.23 -11.54 -13.19
N ARG A 33 -0.33 -11.84 -14.13
CA ARG A 33 1.05 -12.25 -13.80
C ARG A 33 1.85 -11.11 -13.16
N GLU A 34 1.72 -9.90 -13.68
CA GLU A 34 2.39 -8.73 -13.11
C GLU A 34 1.85 -8.40 -11.71
N LEU A 35 0.52 -8.45 -11.54
CA LEU A 35 -0.11 -8.23 -10.24
C LEU A 35 0.32 -9.28 -9.22
N LEU A 36 0.40 -10.57 -9.60
CA LEU A 36 0.90 -11.63 -8.72
C LEU A 36 2.36 -11.42 -8.33
N ALA A 37 3.20 -10.98 -9.29
CA ALA A 37 4.60 -10.68 -9.02
C ALA A 37 4.74 -9.52 -8.01
N LYS A 38 4.03 -8.40 -8.26
CA LYS A 38 3.98 -7.24 -7.34
C LYS A 38 3.42 -7.61 -5.97
N ALA A 39 2.35 -8.41 -5.93
CA ALA A 39 1.74 -8.87 -4.69
C ALA A 39 2.71 -9.75 -3.88
N ARG A 40 3.50 -10.60 -4.53
CA ARG A 40 4.49 -11.46 -3.86
C ARG A 40 5.67 -10.66 -3.30
N GLU A 41 6.10 -9.63 -4.01
CA GLU A 41 7.15 -8.74 -3.53
C GLU A 41 6.66 -7.89 -2.35
N ALA A 42 5.46 -7.31 -2.48
CA ALA A 42 4.80 -6.56 -1.41
C ALA A 42 4.54 -7.44 -0.18
N SER A 43 4.13 -8.70 -0.35
CA SER A 43 3.84 -9.60 0.77
C SER A 43 5.09 -9.99 1.55
N ARG A 44 6.25 -10.12 0.89
CA ARG A 44 7.53 -10.34 1.58
C ARG A 44 7.90 -9.13 2.44
N GLY A 45 7.75 -7.92 1.90
CA GLY A 45 7.94 -6.68 2.66
C GLY A 45 7.01 -6.61 3.88
N ALA A 46 5.72 -6.90 3.67
CA ALA A 46 4.72 -6.93 4.74
C ALA A 46 5.05 -7.97 5.82
N ALA A 47 5.51 -9.18 5.45
CA ALA A 47 5.91 -10.21 6.39
C ALA A 47 7.12 -9.79 7.24
N LEU A 48 8.14 -9.18 6.63
CA LEU A 48 9.30 -8.67 7.34
C LEU A 48 8.93 -7.54 8.31
N LEU A 49 8.11 -6.57 7.87
CA LEU A 49 7.63 -5.50 8.73
C LEU A 49 6.74 -6.04 9.87
N GLY A 50 5.89 -7.02 9.59
CA GLY A 50 5.09 -7.70 10.61
C GLY A 50 5.96 -8.39 11.66
N GLY A 51 6.98 -9.15 11.23
CA GLY A 51 7.94 -9.77 12.14
C GLY A 51 8.73 -8.75 12.97
N ALA A 52 9.18 -7.67 12.34
CA ALA A 52 9.86 -6.57 13.02
C ALA A 52 8.95 -5.88 14.05
N ALA A 53 7.67 -5.69 13.76
CA ALA A 53 6.71 -5.10 14.69
C ALA A 53 6.51 -5.98 15.93
N VAL A 54 6.39 -7.30 15.75
CA VAL A 54 6.25 -8.26 16.87
C VAL A 54 7.51 -8.27 17.73
N LEU A 55 8.68 -8.45 17.12
CA LEU A 55 9.96 -8.49 17.85
C LEU A 55 10.27 -7.15 18.52
N GLY A 56 10.00 -6.04 17.83
CA GLY A 56 10.13 -4.69 18.37
C GLY A 56 9.21 -4.44 19.56
N GLY A 57 7.95 -4.91 19.49
CA GLY A 57 7.01 -4.85 20.61
C GLY A 57 7.49 -5.64 21.83
N LEU A 58 7.99 -6.87 21.63
CA LEU A 58 8.58 -7.67 22.70
C LEU A 58 9.83 -7.01 23.30
N ALA A 59 10.70 -6.46 22.46
CA ALA A 59 11.89 -5.73 22.90
C ALA A 59 11.51 -4.48 23.73
N ALA A 60 10.48 -3.73 23.31
CA ALA A 60 9.99 -2.57 24.04
C ALA A 60 9.36 -2.95 25.39
N GLY A 61 8.56 -4.02 25.44
CA GLY A 61 7.98 -4.50 26.68
C GLY A 61 9.03 -5.00 27.68
N THR A 62 10.00 -5.77 27.20
CA THR A 62 11.10 -6.28 28.04
C THR A 62 12.04 -5.16 28.48
N SER A 63 12.32 -4.16 27.64
CA SER A 63 13.12 -3.00 28.02
C SER A 63 12.46 -2.19 29.12
N ALA A 64 11.13 -2.02 29.09
CA ALA A 64 10.39 -1.30 30.13
C ALA A 64 10.56 -1.97 31.49
N ALA A 65 10.34 -3.29 31.56
CA ALA A 65 10.55 -4.06 32.79
C ALA A 65 12.01 -3.99 33.28
N PHE A 66 12.97 -4.13 32.36
CA PHE A 66 14.40 -4.00 32.67
C PHE A 66 14.74 -2.62 33.25
N THR A 67 14.25 -1.55 32.62
CA THR A 67 14.55 -0.16 33.01
C THR A 67 14.04 0.12 34.43
N VAL A 68 12.79 -0.25 34.73
CA VAL A 68 12.22 -0.07 36.07
C VAL A 68 13.02 -0.85 37.11
N ARG A 69 13.39 -2.11 36.82
CA ARG A 69 14.17 -2.92 37.75
C ARG A 69 15.60 -2.42 37.94
N PHE A 70 16.20 -1.84 36.89
CA PHE A 70 17.52 -1.23 36.96
C PHE A 70 17.49 0.06 37.80
N LEU A 71 16.54 0.96 37.54
CA LEU A 71 16.35 2.19 38.33
C LEU A 71 15.96 1.88 39.78
N GLY A 72 15.23 0.80 40.02
CA GLY A 72 14.88 0.34 41.37
C GLY A 72 16.07 -0.02 42.25
N LYS A 73 17.28 -0.15 41.70
CA LYS A 73 18.52 -0.29 42.49
C LYS A 73 18.95 1.01 43.17
N VAL A 74 18.51 2.16 42.67
CA VAL A 74 18.94 3.49 43.12
C VAL A 74 17.77 4.41 43.55
N LEU A 75 16.55 4.12 43.09
CA LEU A 75 15.34 4.88 43.39
C LEU A 75 14.29 4.02 44.11
N PRO A 76 13.38 4.64 44.90
CA PRO A 76 12.17 3.97 45.38
C PRO A 76 11.32 3.45 44.21
N PRO A 77 10.46 2.43 44.43
CA PRO A 77 9.69 1.80 43.35
C PRO A 77 8.85 2.78 42.52
N SER A 78 8.20 3.75 43.17
CA SER A 78 7.41 4.79 42.52
C SER A 78 8.28 5.73 41.68
N GLY A 79 9.44 6.14 42.21
CA GLY A 79 10.39 7.00 41.49
C GLY A 79 10.97 6.33 40.26
N ALA A 80 11.32 5.05 40.35
CA ALA A 80 11.81 4.26 39.23
C ALA A 80 10.76 4.13 38.11
N ALA A 81 9.51 3.84 38.48
CA ALA A 81 8.40 3.73 37.53
C ALA A 81 8.09 5.07 36.84
N LEU A 82 8.09 6.19 37.59
CA LEU A 82 7.87 7.52 37.03
C LEU A 82 8.98 7.92 36.05
N ALA A 83 10.25 7.73 36.43
CA ALA A 83 11.39 8.07 35.57
C ALA A 83 11.41 7.21 34.29
N ALA A 84 11.15 5.91 34.39
CA ALA A 84 11.01 5.06 33.21
C ALA A 84 9.84 5.52 32.31
N THR A 85 8.69 5.85 32.90
CA THR A 85 7.53 6.37 32.16
C THR A 85 7.87 7.64 31.40
N LEU A 86 8.53 8.60 32.03
CA LEU A 86 8.92 9.86 31.38
C LEU A 86 9.92 9.63 30.24
N LEU A 87 10.88 8.71 30.41
CA LEU A 87 11.83 8.33 29.37
C LEU A 87 11.10 7.78 28.13
N TYR A 88 10.21 6.80 28.32
CA TYR A 88 9.45 6.19 27.23
C TYR A 88 8.45 7.17 26.60
N ALA A 89 7.79 8.00 27.40
CA ALA A 89 6.86 9.01 26.90
C ALA A 89 7.58 10.06 26.04
N GLY A 90 8.77 10.51 26.45
CA GLY A 90 9.59 11.42 25.66
C GLY A 90 10.03 10.80 24.33
N GLY A 91 10.50 9.55 24.36
CA GLY A 91 10.84 8.81 23.15
C GLY A 91 9.64 8.63 22.20
N ALA A 92 8.49 8.24 22.74
CA ALA A 92 7.25 8.07 21.98
C ALA A 92 6.77 9.40 21.35
N ALA A 93 6.84 10.51 22.09
CA ALA A 93 6.49 11.83 21.58
C ALA A 93 7.43 12.25 20.43
N ALA A 94 8.73 12.03 20.56
CA ALA A 94 9.71 12.34 19.52
C ALA A 94 9.49 11.51 18.24
N LEU A 95 9.28 10.19 18.39
CA LEU A 95 8.98 9.29 17.27
C LEU A 95 7.65 9.65 16.61
N GLY A 96 6.61 9.92 17.40
CA GLY A 96 5.29 10.30 16.90
C GLY A 96 5.32 11.62 16.12
N ALA A 97 6.02 12.63 16.64
CA ALA A 97 6.20 13.90 15.94
C ALA A 97 6.99 13.74 14.64
N SER A 98 8.07 12.94 14.66
CA SER A 98 8.91 12.68 13.48
C SER A 98 8.14 11.90 12.41
N GLY A 99 7.39 10.87 12.80
CA GLY A 99 6.55 10.09 11.87
C GLY A 99 5.45 10.95 11.26
N LEU A 100 4.79 11.79 12.06
CA LEU A 100 3.80 12.73 11.54
C LEU A 100 4.42 13.75 10.58
N ALA A 101 5.64 14.22 10.87
CA ALA A 101 6.36 15.11 9.97
C ALA A 101 6.70 14.42 8.64
N GLU A 102 7.11 13.16 8.66
CA GLU A 102 7.44 12.40 7.45
C GLU A 102 6.20 12.14 6.59
N ILE A 103 5.09 11.72 7.21
CA ILE A 103 3.81 11.56 6.50
C ILE A 103 3.37 12.87 5.83
N LYS A 104 3.56 14.02 6.51
CA LYS A 104 3.25 15.33 5.94
C LYS A 104 4.19 15.73 4.80
N ARG A 105 5.46 15.30 4.81
CA ARG A 105 6.45 15.59 3.76
C ARG A 105 6.23 14.81 2.48
N VAL A 106 5.80 13.56 2.58
CA VAL A 106 5.53 12.71 1.41
C VAL A 106 4.35 13.24 0.56
N GLY A 107 3.53 14.15 1.10
CA GLY A 107 2.34 14.65 0.43
C GLY A 107 1.21 13.62 0.45
N SER A 108 0.05 13.99 -0.08
CA SER A 108 -1.11 13.09 -0.14
C SER A 108 -0.70 11.76 -0.77
N ILE A 109 -0.95 10.65 -0.05
CA ILE A 109 -0.71 9.26 -0.53
C ILE A 109 -1.52 8.98 -1.81
N TRP A 110 -2.48 9.86 -2.11
CA TRP A 110 -3.28 9.82 -3.31
C TRP A 110 -2.67 10.66 -4.42
N PRO A 111 -2.51 10.13 -5.64
CA PRO A 111 -2.01 10.89 -6.77
C PRO A 111 -2.98 12.04 -7.09
N GLU A 112 -2.56 13.25 -6.76
CA GLU A 112 -3.37 14.47 -6.85
C GLU A 112 -3.80 14.73 -8.30
N GLU A 113 -2.93 14.46 -9.27
CA GLU A 113 -3.25 14.53 -10.70
C GLU A 113 -4.34 13.52 -11.13
N THR A 114 -4.30 12.30 -10.61
CA THR A 114 -5.31 11.29 -10.90
C THR A 114 -6.66 11.71 -10.32
N ILE A 115 -6.69 12.25 -9.10
CA ILE A 115 -7.92 12.80 -8.50
C ILE A 115 -8.43 14.02 -9.28
N ALA A 116 -7.53 14.87 -9.76
CA ALA A 116 -7.88 16.03 -10.58
C ALA A 116 -8.53 15.62 -11.91
N SER A 117 -7.92 14.67 -12.64
CA SER A 117 -8.46 14.17 -13.91
C SER A 117 -9.84 13.54 -13.76
N VAL A 118 -10.05 12.70 -12.73
CA VAL A 118 -11.35 12.08 -12.44
C VAL A 118 -12.40 13.14 -12.09
N ARG A 119 -12.03 14.20 -11.37
CA ARG A 119 -12.93 15.33 -11.09
C ARG A 119 -13.34 16.07 -12.35
N ASP A 120 -12.41 16.28 -13.27
CA ASP A 120 -12.67 16.98 -14.52
C ASP A 120 -13.55 16.15 -15.46
N ASP A 121 -13.33 14.84 -15.50
CA ASP A 121 -14.19 13.89 -16.23
C ASP A 121 -15.62 13.87 -15.70
N VAL A 122 -15.79 13.84 -14.37
CA VAL A 122 -17.13 13.91 -13.73
C VAL A 122 -17.81 15.24 -14.00
N ARG A 123 -17.07 16.35 -14.00
CA ARG A 123 -17.61 17.68 -14.35
C ARG A 123 -18.00 17.78 -15.82
N ALA A 124 -17.27 17.13 -16.71
CA ALA A 124 -17.58 17.08 -18.14
C ALA A 124 -18.86 16.28 -18.38
N ALA A 125 -19.00 15.09 -17.77
CA ALA A 125 -20.18 14.23 -17.89
C ALA A 125 -21.46 14.90 -17.37
N ARG A 126 -21.37 15.69 -16.29
CA ARG A 126 -22.50 16.43 -15.71
C ARG A 126 -22.90 17.68 -16.50
N ARG A 127 -22.04 18.17 -17.39
CA ARG A 127 -22.31 19.31 -18.29
C ARG A 127 -22.98 18.86 -19.59
N SER A 128 -22.83 17.58 -19.94
CA SER A 128 -23.41 16.96 -21.15
C SER A 128 -24.77 16.28 -20.92
N SER A 129 -25.35 16.41 -19.72
CA SER A 129 -26.69 15.92 -19.34
C SER A 129 -27.60 17.09 -18.97
#